data_AF-A0A7C4WWM5-F1
#
_entry.id   AF-A0A7C4WWM5-F1
#
_cell.length_a   1.000
_cell.length_b   1.000
_cell.length_c   1.000
_cell.angle_alpha   90.00
_cell.angle_beta   90.00
_cell.angle_gamma   90.00
#
_symmetry.space_group_name_H-M   'P 1'
#
loop_
_entity.id
_entity.type
_entity.pdbx_description
1 polymer ?
#
loop_
_entity_poly.entity_id
_entity_poly.type
_entity_poly.pdbx_seq_one_letter_code
_entity_poly.pdbx_strand_id
1 'polypeptide(L)'
;MLILAVILLTSSLFAFGAKEDPLVYIDKLIEEQKYDEAILYLTDFIKKYPDRFDEAQARLKRIVAIRAAYNEKANQLLDVIVKEPENNEKKLAMIKELQMFEKNPSTGLKDFIDQTKSAALFTYNRAQFESIMSRGRELLSAQQFIEAVKTYESGFVLYRDEFIESDLDKTLINETIASVDEIKGLLNQYEQLTKKAEAVMKLLADAYKARALGDINVIQEEAKDLMAELYLIRTTIKQKGVELQVLFAKLNAGVEIITENSFLPFAYRLILGRKTGEQLEGIVGTFDADWIHKMSLPQNELDIVLEGLFQEVTSAYESNQ
;
A
#
# COMPACT_ATOMS: atom_id res chain seq x y z
N MET A 1 12.54 -75.16 42.46
CA MET A 1 13.65 -74.77 41.55
C MET A 1 13.06 -73.83 40.49
N LEU A 2 13.19 -72.51 40.68
CA LEU A 2 14.18 -71.60 40.05
C LEU A 2 13.84 -71.36 38.56
N ILE A 3 12.86 -70.51 38.23
CA ILE A 3 12.84 -69.04 38.07
C ILE A 3 13.79 -68.53 36.98
N LEU A 4 13.17 -68.15 35.85
CA LEU A 4 13.74 -67.52 34.67
C LEU A 4 13.74 -65.99 34.86
N ALA A 5 14.91 -65.35 34.86
CA ALA A 5 15.04 -63.90 34.92
C ALA A 5 15.75 -63.38 33.66
N VAL A 6 15.01 -62.59 32.86
CA VAL A 6 15.49 -61.90 31.66
C VAL A 6 16.11 -60.57 32.10
N ILE A 7 17.40 -60.36 31.80
CA ILE A 7 18.11 -59.10 32.04
C ILE A 7 18.18 -58.32 30.73
N LEU A 8 17.43 -57.21 30.68
CA LEU A 8 17.49 -56.17 29.65
C LEU A 8 18.73 -55.29 29.86
N LEU A 9 19.62 -55.27 28.88
CA LEU A 9 20.71 -54.30 28.77
C LEU A 9 20.16 -53.00 28.18
N THR A 10 19.90 -52.00 29.02
CA THR A 10 19.67 -50.62 28.59
C THR A 10 21.01 -49.90 28.48
N SER A 11 21.45 -49.67 27.24
CA SER A 11 22.55 -48.73 26.96
C SER A 11 22.02 -47.31 27.10
N SER A 12 22.55 -46.59 28.08
CA SER A 12 22.35 -45.16 28.26
C SER A 12 23.07 -44.40 27.14
N LEU A 13 22.33 -44.06 26.08
CA LEU A 13 22.72 -43.02 25.12
C LEU A 13 22.68 -41.67 25.84
N PHE A 14 23.84 -41.21 26.30
CA PHE A 14 24.06 -39.81 26.63
C PHE A 14 24.04 -39.00 25.34
N ALA A 15 22.90 -38.38 25.03
CA ALA A 15 22.82 -37.29 24.07
C ALA A 15 23.50 -36.06 24.69
N PHE A 16 24.81 -35.94 24.48
CA PHE A 16 25.54 -34.69 24.70
C PHE A 16 25.02 -33.67 23.68
N GLY A 17 24.16 -32.76 24.12
CA GLY A 17 23.80 -31.58 23.34
C GLY A 17 25.07 -30.75 23.12
N ALA A 18 25.61 -30.77 21.90
CA ALA A 18 26.70 -29.89 21.51
C ALA A 18 26.25 -28.44 21.75
N LYS A 19 26.94 -27.75 22.66
CA LYS A 19 26.74 -26.33 22.89
C LYS A 19 27.07 -25.62 21.57
N GLU A 20 26.07 -24.95 21.00
CA GLU A 20 26.20 -24.22 19.73
C GLU A 20 27.44 -23.32 19.76
N ASP A 21 28.23 -23.31 18.68
CA ASP A 21 29.47 -22.53 18.63
C ASP A 21 29.15 -21.05 18.88
N PRO A 22 29.75 -20.39 19.89
CA PRO A 22 29.50 -18.98 20.18
C PRO A 22 29.69 -18.04 18.98
N LEU A 23 30.52 -18.43 18.00
CA LEU A 23 30.67 -17.66 16.76
C LEU A 23 29.40 -17.65 15.89
N VAL A 24 28.55 -18.68 15.94
CA VAL A 24 27.27 -18.72 15.20
C VAL A 24 26.33 -17.62 15.69
N TYR A 25 26.28 -17.41 17.01
CA TYR A 25 25.49 -16.33 17.59
C TYR A 25 26.04 -14.94 17.19
N ILE A 26 27.36 -14.78 17.17
CA ILE A 26 28.00 -13.56 16.67
C ILE A 26 27.69 -13.34 15.19
N ASP A 27 27.71 -14.38 14.37
CA ASP A 27 27.37 -14.29 12.95
C ASP A 27 25.91 -13.87 12.75
N LYS A 28 25.00 -14.40 13.56
CA LYS A 28 23.60 -13.95 13.60
C LYS A 28 23.48 -12.47 13.96
N LEU A 29 24.22 -11.98 14.96
CA LEU A 29 24.23 -10.55 15.31
C LEU A 29 24.75 -9.68 14.16
N ILE A 30 25.77 -10.15 13.43
CA ILE A 30 26.30 -9.46 12.24
C ILE A 30 25.26 -9.44 11.11
N GLU A 31 24.55 -10.55 10.88
CA GLU A 31 23.45 -10.64 9.91
C GLU A 31 22.27 -9.73 10.27
N GLU A 32 21.94 -9.65 11.56
CA GLU A 32 20.94 -8.74 12.11
C GLU A 32 21.42 -7.28 12.21
N GLN A 33 22.66 -6.99 11.78
CA GLN A 33 23.31 -5.66 11.82
C GLN A 33 23.45 -5.06 13.22
N LYS A 34 23.50 -5.91 14.25
CA LYS A 34 23.72 -5.53 15.65
C LYS A 34 25.21 -5.49 15.97
N TYR A 35 25.94 -4.60 15.31
CA TYR A 35 27.40 -4.61 15.33
C TYR A 35 28.01 -4.28 16.69
N ASP A 36 27.43 -3.37 17.47
CA ASP A 36 27.93 -3.07 18.82
C ASP A 36 27.80 -4.29 19.74
N GLU A 37 26.67 -5.00 19.68
CA GLU A 37 26.48 -6.27 20.39
C GLU A 37 27.50 -7.31 19.89
N ALA A 38 27.63 -7.48 18.58
CA ALA A 38 28.59 -8.43 18.00
C ALA A 38 30.04 -8.15 18.45
N ILE A 39 30.46 -6.88 18.53
CA ILE A 39 31.79 -6.48 19.01
C ILE A 39 31.98 -6.84 20.49
N LEU A 40 30.96 -6.64 21.34
CA LEU A 40 31.01 -7.02 22.76
C LEU A 40 31.18 -8.54 22.90
N TYR A 41 30.40 -9.33 22.16
CA TYR A 41 30.50 -10.79 22.18
C TYR A 41 31.83 -11.29 21.60
N LEU A 42 32.35 -10.67 20.54
CA LEU A 42 33.68 -10.97 19.97
C LEU A 42 34.80 -10.69 20.97
N THR A 43 34.69 -9.60 21.72
CA THR A 43 35.67 -9.23 22.76
C THR A 43 35.73 -10.28 23.86
N ASP A 44 34.58 -10.77 24.31
CA ASP A 44 34.51 -11.83 25.33
C ASP A 44 34.90 -13.21 24.78
N PHE A 45 34.61 -13.47 23.51
CA PHE A 45 35.07 -14.69 22.82
C PHE A 45 36.60 -14.75 22.79
N ILE A 46 37.28 -13.68 22.38
CA ILE A 46 38.74 -13.60 22.31
C ILE A 46 39.39 -13.87 23.68
N LYS A 47 38.79 -13.38 24.77
CA LYS A 47 39.28 -13.62 26.14
C LYS A 47 39.18 -15.09 26.55
N LYS A 48 38.11 -15.78 26.13
CA LYS A 48 37.80 -17.18 26.53
C LYS A 48 38.47 -18.21 25.63
N TYR A 49 38.71 -17.88 24.37
CA TYR A 49 39.25 -18.78 23.34
C TYR A 49 40.40 -18.10 22.58
N PRO A 50 41.54 -17.83 23.26
CA PRO A 50 42.66 -17.12 22.64
C PRO A 50 43.24 -17.86 21.42
N ASP A 51 43.19 -19.19 21.40
CA ASP A 51 43.66 -20.01 20.26
C ASP A 51 42.81 -19.83 18.99
N ARG A 52 41.60 -19.27 19.11
CA ARG A 52 40.67 -18.98 18.01
C ARG A 52 40.64 -17.49 17.65
N PHE A 53 41.70 -16.75 17.99
CA PHE A 53 41.78 -15.31 17.77
C PHE A 53 41.56 -14.91 16.30
N ASP A 54 42.14 -15.64 15.35
CA ASP A 54 42.06 -15.31 13.93
C ASP A 54 40.61 -15.35 13.40
N GLU A 55 39.80 -16.28 13.89
CA GLU A 55 38.37 -16.40 13.53
C GLU A 55 37.56 -15.20 14.00
N ALA A 56 37.86 -14.70 15.20
CA ALA A 56 37.25 -13.50 15.75
C ALA A 56 37.76 -12.22 15.07
N GLN A 57 39.07 -12.18 14.74
CA GLN A 57 39.68 -11.05 14.03
C GLN A 57 39.08 -10.88 12.63
N ALA A 58 38.80 -11.97 11.91
CA ALA A 58 38.16 -11.92 10.60
C ALA A 58 36.76 -11.25 10.67
N ARG A 59 35.96 -11.58 11.69
CA ARG A 59 34.64 -10.98 11.93
C ARG A 59 34.72 -9.51 12.32
N LEU A 60 35.67 -9.13 13.19
CA LEU A 60 35.93 -7.73 13.51
C LEU A 60 36.32 -6.93 12.26
N LYS A 61 37.20 -7.47 11.40
CA LYS A 61 37.56 -6.83 10.12
C LYS A 61 36.35 -6.63 9.21
N ARG A 62 35.44 -7.60 9.14
CA ARG A 62 34.18 -7.49 8.39
C ARG A 62 33.30 -6.34 8.91
N ILE A 63 33.11 -6.24 10.23
CA ILE A 63 32.34 -5.15 10.85
C ILE A 63 32.97 -3.79 10.55
N VAL A 64 34.30 -3.67 10.68
CA VAL A 64 35.03 -2.43 10.38
C VAL A 64 34.86 -2.02 8.92
N ALA A 65 34.96 -2.96 7.97
CA ALA A 65 34.77 -2.67 6.56
C ALA A 65 33.35 -2.17 6.25
N ILE A 66 32.32 -2.76 6.87
CA ILE A 66 30.92 -2.32 6.73
C ILE A 66 30.75 -0.90 7.26
N ARG A 67 31.27 -0.59 8.46
CA ARG A 67 31.20 0.75 9.04
C ARG A 67 31.98 1.79 8.24
N ALA A 68 33.10 1.42 7.63
CA ALA A 68 33.83 2.30 6.73
C ALA A 68 32.99 2.66 5.49
N ALA A 69 32.36 1.67 4.87
CA ALA A 69 31.46 1.87 3.73
C ALA A 69 30.22 2.70 4.11
N TYR A 70 29.64 2.47 5.30
CA TYR A 70 28.57 3.29 5.86
C TYR A 70 28.99 4.77 5.94
N ASN A 71 30.14 5.06 6.55
CA ASN A 71 30.63 6.42 6.74
C ASN A 71 30.92 7.14 5.41
N GLU A 72 31.47 6.42 4.44
CA GLU A 72 31.67 6.96 3.08
C GLU A 72 30.32 7.36 2.46
N LYS A 73 29.31 6.50 2.55
CA LYS A 73 27.96 6.79 2.04
C LYS A 73 27.27 7.92 2.80
N ALA A 74 27.47 8.02 4.11
CA ALA A 74 26.93 9.11 4.91
C ALA A 74 27.53 10.46 4.50
N ASN A 75 28.84 10.50 4.19
CA ASN A 75 29.49 11.69 3.64
C ASN A 75 28.96 12.05 2.24
N GLN A 76 28.70 11.05 1.39
CA GLN A 76 28.06 11.29 0.08
C GLN A 76 26.64 11.88 0.25
N LEU A 77 25.88 11.42 1.25
CA LEU A 77 24.56 11.97 1.55
C LEU A 77 24.64 13.43 2.01
N LEU A 78 25.61 13.78 2.86
CA LEU A 78 25.87 15.18 3.25
C LEU A 78 26.10 16.07 2.02
N ASP A 79 26.91 15.59 1.08
CA ASP A 79 27.18 16.27 -0.19
C ASP A 79 25.90 16.51 -1.01
N VAL A 80 25.02 15.50 -1.10
CA VAL A 80 23.73 15.62 -1.81
C VAL A 80 22.79 16.59 -1.11
N ILE A 81 22.75 16.61 0.23
CA ILE A 81 21.93 17.56 0.99
C ILE A 81 22.33 19.01 0.68
N VAL A 82 23.63 19.27 0.54
CA VAL A 82 24.14 20.62 0.26
C VAL A 82 24.01 20.99 -1.22
N LYS A 83 24.37 20.08 -2.14
CA LYS A 83 24.46 20.37 -3.58
C LYS A 83 23.12 20.21 -4.31
N GLU A 84 22.26 19.32 -3.81
CA GLU A 84 20.97 18.96 -4.41
C GLU A 84 19.85 19.00 -3.35
N PRO A 85 19.59 20.17 -2.72
CA PRO A 85 18.68 20.28 -1.58
C PRO A 85 17.23 19.88 -1.87
N GLU A 86 16.77 19.97 -3.12
CA GLU A 86 15.42 19.58 -3.51
C GLU A 86 15.30 18.12 -3.98
N ASN A 87 16.42 17.40 -4.14
CA ASN A 87 16.44 16.04 -4.64
C ASN A 87 16.11 15.01 -3.53
N ASN A 88 14.88 15.08 -3.01
CA ASN A 88 14.42 14.24 -1.91
C ASN A 88 14.38 12.75 -2.27
N GLU A 89 14.10 12.40 -3.53
CA GLU A 89 14.14 11.00 -4.00
C GLU A 89 15.54 10.41 -3.84
N LYS A 90 16.57 11.11 -4.31
CA LYS A 90 17.97 10.68 -4.16
C LYS A 90 18.39 10.58 -2.71
N LYS A 91 18.00 11.55 -1.86
CA LYS A 91 18.27 11.51 -0.42
C LYS A 91 17.66 10.26 0.22
N LEU A 92 16.40 9.94 -0.09
CA LEU A 92 15.71 8.77 0.43
C LEU A 92 16.35 7.46 -0.04
N ALA A 93 16.75 7.38 -1.31
CA ALA A 93 17.46 6.22 -1.86
C ALA A 93 18.80 5.98 -1.13
N MET A 94 19.58 7.03 -0.90
CA MET A 94 20.85 6.95 -0.17
C MET A 94 20.66 6.58 1.31
N ILE A 95 19.62 7.10 1.96
CA ILE A 95 19.26 6.72 3.32
C ILE A 95 18.88 5.23 3.39
N LYS A 96 18.11 4.74 2.40
CA LYS A 96 17.79 3.31 2.32
C LYS A 96 19.04 2.45 2.15
N GLU A 97 20.01 2.87 1.33
CA GLU A 97 21.33 2.21 1.25
C GLU A 97 22.05 2.20 2.59
N LEU A 98 22.07 3.33 3.32
CA LEU A 98 22.68 3.41 4.66
C LEU A 98 22.05 2.43 5.65
N GLN A 99 20.71 2.32 5.64
CA GLN A 99 19.96 1.39 6.48
C GLN A 99 20.19 -0.08 6.11
N MET A 100 20.68 -0.39 4.90
CA MET A 100 21.12 -1.74 4.52
C MET A 100 22.48 -2.09 5.10
N PHE A 101 23.33 -1.11 5.39
CA PHE A 101 24.63 -1.33 6.03
C PHE A 101 24.48 -1.50 7.54
N GLU A 102 23.81 -0.56 8.22
CA GLU A 102 23.61 -0.61 9.67
C GLU A 102 22.30 0.10 10.01
N LYS A 103 21.32 -0.64 10.54
CA LYS A 103 20.02 -0.08 10.96
C LYS A 103 20.13 0.92 12.11
N ASN A 104 21.07 0.70 13.03
CA ASN A 104 21.23 1.49 14.25
C ASN A 104 22.69 1.91 14.46
N PRO A 105 23.20 2.92 13.73
CA PRO A 105 24.55 3.43 13.91
C PRO A 105 24.67 4.20 15.24
N SER A 106 25.89 4.67 15.57
CA SER A 106 26.13 5.50 16.76
C SER A 106 25.17 6.69 16.86
N THR A 107 24.76 7.05 18.08
CA THR A 107 23.65 7.97 18.38
C THR A 107 23.66 9.28 17.57
N GLY A 108 24.79 10.00 17.49
CA GLY A 108 24.83 11.28 16.78
C GLY A 108 24.64 11.17 15.26
N LEU A 109 25.13 10.10 14.65
CA LEU A 109 24.95 9.84 13.21
C LEU A 109 23.55 9.33 12.92
N LYS A 110 23.00 8.50 13.83
CA LYS A 110 21.61 8.04 13.78
C LYS A 110 20.64 9.21 13.76
N ASP A 111 20.77 10.14 14.71
CA ASP A 111 19.86 11.29 14.81
C ASP A 111 19.86 12.16 13.55
N PHE A 112 21.04 12.37 12.95
CA PHE A 112 21.17 13.11 11.69
C PHE A 112 20.47 12.41 10.52
N ILE A 113 20.67 11.10 10.37
CA ILE A 113 20.04 10.32 9.31
C ILE A 113 18.52 10.28 9.49
N ASP A 114 18.04 10.08 10.73
CA ASP A 114 16.61 10.05 11.04
C ASP A 114 15.93 11.39 10.76
N GLN A 115 16.56 12.51 11.16
CA GLN A 115 16.04 13.85 10.86
C GLN A 115 16.01 14.13 9.36
N THR A 116 17.08 13.78 8.64
CA THR A 116 17.15 13.93 7.19
C THR A 116 16.09 13.08 6.49
N LYS A 117 15.91 11.82 6.93
CA LYS A 117 14.89 10.90 6.41
C LYS A 117 13.51 11.51 6.59
N SER A 118 13.19 11.95 7.80
CA SER A 118 11.88 12.53 8.14
C SER A 118 11.55 13.75 7.27
N ALA A 119 12.50 14.69 7.12
CA ALA A 119 12.29 15.89 6.29
C ALA A 119 12.14 15.56 4.79
N ALA A 120 12.96 14.63 4.28
CA ALA A 120 12.89 14.20 2.88
C ALA A 120 11.60 13.43 2.58
N LEU A 121 11.18 12.52 3.47
CA LEU A 121 9.92 11.78 3.37
C LEU A 121 8.72 12.72 3.35
N PHE A 122 8.69 13.70 4.26
CA PHE A 122 7.62 14.69 4.30
C PHE A 122 7.47 15.43 2.97
N THR A 123 8.56 15.99 2.47
CA THR A 123 8.54 16.78 1.25
C THR A 123 8.18 15.91 0.04
N TYR A 124 8.83 14.75 -0.08
CA TYR A 124 8.63 13.84 -1.20
C TYR A 124 7.21 13.25 -1.23
N ASN A 125 6.75 12.63 -0.14
CA ASN A 125 5.45 11.98 -0.11
C ASN A 125 4.31 12.99 -0.27
N ARG A 126 4.45 14.21 0.28
CA ARG A 126 3.47 15.28 0.09
C ARG A 126 3.37 15.68 -1.38
N ALA A 127 4.50 15.89 -2.05
CA ALA A 127 4.53 16.24 -3.47
C ALA A 127 3.94 15.12 -4.35
N GLN A 128 4.31 13.86 -4.08
CA GLN A 128 3.77 12.70 -4.79
C GLN A 128 2.27 12.57 -4.60
N PHE A 129 1.77 12.73 -3.37
CA PHE A 129 0.35 12.71 -3.10
C PHE A 129 -0.41 13.79 -3.86
N GLU A 130 0.04 15.05 -3.81
CA GLU A 130 -0.64 16.13 -4.56
C GLU A 130 -0.62 15.87 -6.08
N SER A 131 0.48 15.34 -6.61
CA SER A 131 0.59 14.92 -8.01
C SER A 131 -0.43 13.83 -8.36
N ILE A 132 -0.49 12.76 -7.57
CA ILE A 132 -1.43 11.64 -7.73
C ILE A 132 -2.87 12.15 -7.68
N MET A 133 -3.21 12.97 -6.68
CA MET A 133 -4.56 13.52 -6.54
C MET A 133 -4.91 14.40 -7.75
N SER A 134 -4.01 15.28 -8.18
CA SER A 134 -4.23 16.14 -9.35
C SER A 134 -4.42 15.34 -10.63
N ARG A 135 -3.52 14.38 -10.88
CA ARG A 135 -3.58 13.54 -12.07
C ARG A 135 -4.85 12.68 -12.09
N GLY A 136 -5.24 12.14 -10.95
CA GLY A 136 -6.49 11.40 -10.80
C GLY A 136 -7.72 12.25 -11.17
N ARG A 137 -7.77 13.53 -10.76
CA ARG A 137 -8.86 14.45 -11.15
C ARG A 137 -8.86 14.80 -12.64
N GLU A 138 -7.69 14.99 -13.24
CA GLU A 138 -7.57 15.22 -14.69
C GLU A 138 -8.13 14.04 -15.48
N LEU A 139 -7.72 12.82 -15.11
CA LEU A 139 -8.21 11.58 -15.75
C LEU A 139 -9.72 11.41 -15.56
N LEU A 140 -10.23 11.73 -14.38
CA LEU A 140 -11.65 11.71 -14.08
C LEU A 140 -12.45 12.69 -14.97
N SER A 141 -11.93 13.91 -15.14
CA SER A 141 -12.53 14.94 -16.00
C SER A 141 -12.53 14.52 -17.47
N ALA A 142 -11.53 13.74 -17.89
CA ALA A 142 -11.42 13.14 -19.20
C ALA A 142 -12.21 11.81 -19.35
N GLN A 143 -12.99 11.41 -18.35
CA GLN A 143 -13.75 10.15 -18.31
C GLN A 143 -12.86 8.89 -18.46
N GLN A 144 -11.58 9.00 -18.12
CA GLN A 144 -10.62 7.89 -18.10
C GLN A 144 -10.64 7.21 -16.73
N PHE A 145 -11.77 6.55 -16.42
CA PHE A 145 -12.06 6.06 -15.06
C PHE A 145 -11.09 4.96 -14.59
N ILE A 146 -10.69 4.04 -15.48
CA ILE A 146 -9.75 2.95 -15.14
C ILE A 146 -8.36 3.52 -14.82
N GLU A 147 -7.89 4.47 -15.63
CA GLU A 147 -6.62 5.14 -15.42
C GLU A 147 -6.63 5.99 -14.15
N ALA A 148 -7.76 6.64 -13.85
CA ALA A 148 -7.93 7.41 -12.62
C ALA A 148 -7.79 6.51 -11.38
N VAL A 149 -8.48 5.35 -11.33
CA VAL A 149 -8.34 4.44 -10.18
C VAL A 149 -6.93 3.87 -10.03
N LYS A 150 -6.25 3.52 -11.13
CA LYS A 150 -4.84 3.07 -11.11
C LYS A 150 -3.91 4.16 -10.60
N THR A 151 -4.19 5.42 -10.94
CA THR A 151 -3.42 6.57 -10.45
C THR A 151 -3.57 6.70 -8.94
N TYR A 152 -4.80 6.64 -8.39
CA TYR A 152 -5.00 6.68 -6.94
C TYR A 152 -4.40 5.45 -6.23
N GLU A 153 -4.52 4.24 -6.80
CA GLU A 153 -3.93 3.01 -6.27
C GLU A 153 -2.41 3.13 -6.11
N SER A 154 -1.73 3.79 -7.05
CA SER A 154 -0.27 3.99 -7.00
C SER A 154 0.20 4.74 -5.75
N GLY A 155 -0.69 5.51 -5.12
CA GLY A 155 -0.39 6.25 -3.89
C GLY A 155 -0.37 5.40 -2.63
N PHE A 156 -0.80 4.14 -2.65
CA PHE A 156 -0.76 3.27 -1.47
C PHE A 156 0.66 2.89 -1.02
N VAL A 157 1.70 3.27 -1.76
CA VAL A 157 3.10 3.12 -1.32
C VAL A 157 3.52 4.23 -0.35
N LEU A 158 2.85 5.39 -0.37
CA LEU A 158 3.27 6.57 0.39
C LEU A 158 3.19 6.29 1.89
N TYR A 159 4.32 6.41 2.59
CA TYR A 159 4.48 6.10 4.02
C TYR A 159 4.21 4.65 4.44
N ARG A 160 4.04 3.71 3.49
CA ARG A 160 3.71 2.32 3.81
C ARG A 160 4.83 1.64 4.61
N ASP A 161 6.08 1.86 4.22
CA ASP A 161 7.25 1.29 4.90
C ASP A 161 7.37 1.86 6.32
N GLU A 162 7.22 3.19 6.49
CA GLU A 162 7.24 3.84 7.81
C GLU A 162 6.12 3.33 8.73
N PHE A 163 4.95 3.01 8.18
CA PHE A 163 3.86 2.43 8.96
C PHE A 163 4.17 1.00 9.41
N ILE A 164 4.75 0.18 8.53
CA ILE A 164 5.15 -1.20 8.84
C ILE A 164 6.27 -1.25 9.90
N GLU A 165 7.22 -0.31 9.79
CA GLU A 165 8.36 -0.19 10.70
C GLU A 165 8.02 0.49 12.03
N SER A 166 6.82 1.08 12.16
CA SER A 166 6.40 1.76 13.39
C SER A 166 6.28 0.82 14.60
N ASP A 167 6.25 1.43 15.78
CA ASP A 167 6.09 0.78 17.09
C ASP A 167 4.65 0.35 17.39
N LEU A 168 3.72 0.58 16.45
CA LEU A 168 2.34 0.12 16.57
C LEU A 168 2.27 -1.41 16.69
N ASP A 169 1.17 -1.89 17.26
CA ASP A 169 0.87 -3.31 17.35
C ASP A 169 0.97 -3.99 15.95
N LYS A 170 1.72 -5.09 15.89
CA LYS A 170 2.01 -5.78 14.62
C LYS A 170 0.77 -6.43 14.02
N THR A 171 -0.21 -6.83 14.83
CA THR A 171 -1.48 -7.36 14.33
C THR A 171 -2.25 -6.25 13.63
N LEU A 172 -2.35 -5.07 14.28
CA LEU A 172 -2.98 -3.89 13.70
C LEU A 172 -2.33 -3.48 12.37
N ILE A 173 -1.00 -3.44 12.32
CA ILE A 173 -0.25 -3.13 11.09
C ILE A 173 -0.62 -4.13 9.98
N ASN A 174 -0.52 -5.43 10.27
CA ASN A 174 -0.76 -6.47 9.28
C ASN A 174 -2.20 -6.45 8.75
N GLU A 175 -3.18 -6.28 9.64
CA GLU A 175 -4.61 -6.17 9.26
C GLU A 175 -4.88 -4.92 8.41
N THR A 176 -4.29 -3.78 8.77
CA THR A 176 -4.43 -2.53 8.01
C THR A 176 -3.86 -2.69 6.61
N ILE A 177 -2.65 -3.23 6.50
CA ILE A 177 -1.98 -3.45 5.23
C ILE A 177 -2.73 -4.45 4.37
N ALA A 178 -3.17 -5.58 4.94
CA ALA A 178 -3.98 -6.57 4.23
C ALA A 178 -5.30 -5.94 3.72
N SER A 179 -5.96 -5.12 4.53
CA SER A 179 -7.19 -4.43 4.12
C SER A 179 -6.99 -3.50 2.92
N VAL A 180 -5.85 -2.80 2.86
CA VAL A 180 -5.46 -1.96 1.70
C VAL A 180 -5.07 -2.81 0.51
N ASP A 181 -4.29 -3.88 0.70
CA ASP A 181 -3.87 -4.77 -0.39
C ASP A 181 -5.07 -5.48 -1.05
N GLU A 182 -6.13 -5.79 -0.29
CA GLU A 182 -7.40 -6.32 -0.83
C GLU A 182 -8.09 -5.36 -1.81
N ILE A 183 -7.89 -4.04 -1.67
CA ILE A 183 -8.46 -3.04 -2.59
C ILE A 183 -7.94 -3.28 -4.00
N LYS A 184 -6.67 -3.67 -4.18
CA LYS A 184 -6.10 -4.00 -5.48
C LYS A 184 -6.87 -5.13 -6.18
N GLY A 185 -7.27 -6.16 -5.43
CA GLY A 185 -8.10 -7.24 -5.94
C GLY A 185 -9.45 -6.74 -6.45
N LEU A 186 -10.09 -5.86 -5.68
CA LEU A 186 -11.37 -5.23 -6.05
C LEU A 186 -11.25 -4.30 -7.26
N LEU A 187 -10.15 -3.55 -7.40
CA LEU A 187 -9.89 -2.68 -8.56
C LEU A 187 -9.68 -3.49 -9.85
N ASN A 188 -9.03 -4.65 -9.77
CA ASN A 188 -8.90 -5.55 -10.91
C ASN A 188 -10.27 -6.09 -11.38
N GLN A 189 -11.16 -6.42 -10.43
CA GLN A 189 -12.54 -6.83 -10.76
C GLN A 189 -13.32 -5.68 -11.39
N TYR A 190 -13.22 -4.49 -10.82
CA TYR A 190 -13.81 -3.27 -11.37
C TYR A 190 -13.39 -3.02 -12.83
N GLU A 191 -12.10 -3.14 -13.15
CA GLU A 191 -11.61 -2.90 -14.52
C GLU A 191 -12.29 -3.80 -15.56
N GLN A 192 -12.60 -5.05 -15.21
CA GLN A 192 -13.29 -5.97 -16.11
C GLN A 192 -14.79 -5.65 -16.20
N LEU A 193 -15.42 -5.46 -15.05
CA LEU A 193 -16.86 -5.21 -14.96
C LEU A 193 -17.27 -3.87 -15.59
N THR A 194 -16.48 -2.81 -15.41
CA THR A 194 -16.81 -1.48 -15.95
C THR A 194 -16.86 -1.49 -17.49
N LYS A 195 -15.95 -2.22 -18.15
CA LYS A 195 -15.95 -2.36 -19.62
C LYS A 195 -17.18 -3.12 -20.10
N LYS A 196 -17.56 -4.20 -19.41
CA LYS A 196 -18.76 -4.98 -19.73
C LYS A 196 -20.02 -4.13 -19.53
N ALA A 197 -20.13 -3.45 -18.39
CA ALA A 197 -21.26 -2.58 -18.07
C ALA A 197 -21.42 -1.48 -19.12
N GLU A 198 -20.34 -0.82 -19.54
CA GLU A 198 -20.41 0.22 -20.58
C GLU A 198 -20.94 -0.32 -21.91
N ALA A 199 -20.49 -1.50 -22.33
CA ALA A 199 -20.99 -2.13 -23.56
C ALA A 199 -22.49 -2.43 -23.47
N VAL A 200 -22.97 -2.98 -22.35
CA VAL A 200 -24.40 -3.27 -22.14
C VAL A 200 -25.23 -1.99 -22.06
N MET A 201 -24.74 -0.94 -21.41
CA MET A 201 -25.44 0.36 -21.34
C MET A 201 -25.56 1.01 -22.73
N LYS A 202 -24.56 0.86 -23.60
CA LYS A 202 -24.65 1.29 -25.01
C LYS A 202 -25.67 0.47 -25.80
N LEU A 203 -25.69 -0.85 -25.63
CA LEU A 203 -26.72 -1.72 -26.24
C LEU A 203 -28.13 -1.33 -25.80
N LEU A 204 -28.31 -0.99 -24.52
CA LEU A 204 -29.59 -0.53 -24.00
C LEU A 204 -30.00 0.81 -24.63
N ALA A 205 -29.05 1.74 -24.76
CA ALA A 205 -29.26 3.02 -25.42
C ALA A 205 -29.68 2.84 -26.90
N ASP A 206 -29.00 1.96 -27.64
CA ASP A 206 -29.34 1.61 -29.02
C ASP A 206 -30.73 0.97 -29.13
N ALA A 207 -31.12 0.10 -28.19
CA ALA A 207 -32.43 -0.53 -28.16
C ALA A 207 -33.56 0.50 -27.95
N TYR A 208 -33.36 1.50 -27.07
CA TYR A 208 -34.29 2.60 -26.91
C TYR A 208 -34.43 3.42 -28.19
N LYS A 209 -33.29 3.82 -28.77
CA LYS A 209 -33.24 4.59 -30.02
C LYS A 209 -33.98 3.89 -31.16
N ALA A 210 -33.80 2.58 -31.29
CA ALA A 210 -34.47 1.78 -32.31
C ALA A 210 -35.95 1.48 -31.99
N ARG A 211 -36.46 1.89 -30.82
CA ARG A 211 -37.78 1.51 -30.28
C ARG A 211 -37.98 -0.02 -30.30
N ALA A 212 -36.92 -0.79 -30.09
CA ALA A 212 -36.89 -2.24 -30.22
C ALA A 212 -37.41 -2.93 -28.94
N LEU A 213 -38.71 -2.81 -28.67
CA LEU A 213 -39.33 -3.17 -27.40
C LEU A 213 -39.18 -4.65 -26.97
N GLY A 214 -38.91 -5.57 -27.91
CA GLY A 214 -38.79 -7.00 -27.64
C GLY A 214 -37.59 -7.40 -26.78
N ASP A 215 -36.46 -6.71 -26.94
CA ASP A 215 -35.18 -7.09 -26.32
C ASP A 215 -34.78 -6.20 -25.13
N ILE A 216 -35.50 -5.09 -24.90
CA ILE A 216 -35.18 -4.10 -23.86
C ILE A 216 -35.14 -4.73 -22.46
N ASN A 217 -36.13 -5.56 -22.11
CA ASN A 217 -36.21 -6.12 -20.76
C ASN A 217 -35.00 -7.02 -20.43
N VAL A 218 -34.49 -7.77 -21.41
CA VAL A 218 -33.34 -8.66 -21.22
C VAL A 218 -32.07 -7.83 -21.01
N ILE A 219 -31.87 -6.81 -21.85
CA ILE A 219 -30.70 -5.93 -21.76
C ILE A 219 -30.74 -5.10 -20.46
N GLN A 220 -31.92 -4.65 -20.04
CA GLN A 220 -32.10 -3.92 -18.78
C GLN A 220 -31.74 -4.76 -17.55
N GLU A 221 -32.17 -6.03 -17.49
CA GLU A 221 -31.82 -6.90 -16.36
C GLU A 221 -30.31 -7.18 -16.34
N GLU A 222 -29.66 -7.43 -17.48
CA GLU A 222 -28.20 -7.57 -17.52
C GLU A 222 -27.48 -6.27 -17.10
N ALA A 223 -27.96 -5.12 -17.55
CA ALA A 223 -27.41 -3.82 -17.14
C ALA A 223 -27.52 -3.63 -15.62
N LYS A 224 -28.69 -3.92 -15.06
CA LYS A 224 -28.98 -3.81 -13.63
C LYS A 224 -28.07 -4.72 -12.80
N ASP A 225 -27.88 -5.96 -13.22
CA ASP A 225 -27.01 -6.91 -12.51
C ASP A 225 -25.56 -6.43 -12.50
N LEU A 226 -25.03 -5.98 -13.64
CA LEU A 226 -23.66 -5.44 -13.73
C LEU A 226 -23.46 -4.18 -12.90
N MET A 227 -24.44 -3.27 -12.92
CA MET A 227 -24.39 -2.08 -12.10
C MET A 227 -24.50 -2.44 -10.61
N ALA A 228 -25.31 -3.42 -10.23
CA ALA A 228 -25.35 -3.90 -8.84
C ALA A 228 -24.00 -4.46 -8.37
N GLU A 229 -23.30 -5.23 -9.21
CA GLU A 229 -21.95 -5.72 -8.88
C GLU A 229 -20.93 -4.58 -8.70
N LEU A 230 -20.95 -3.58 -9.59
CA LEU A 230 -20.10 -2.38 -9.47
C LEU A 230 -20.41 -1.60 -8.18
N TYR A 231 -21.68 -1.50 -7.80
CA TYR A 231 -22.10 -0.84 -6.57
C TYR A 231 -21.58 -1.55 -5.31
N LEU A 232 -21.55 -2.89 -5.32
CA LEU A 232 -20.99 -3.69 -4.22
C LEU A 232 -19.49 -3.44 -4.07
N ILE A 233 -18.74 -3.46 -5.17
CA ILE A 233 -17.30 -3.13 -5.16
C ILE A 233 -17.08 -1.73 -4.57
N ARG A 234 -17.86 -0.74 -5.05
CA ARG A 234 -17.78 0.64 -4.57
C ARG A 234 -18.05 0.75 -3.08
N THR A 235 -19.08 0.06 -2.58
CA THR A 235 -19.47 0.10 -1.17
C THR A 235 -18.40 -0.55 -0.29
N THR A 236 -17.85 -1.69 -0.70
CA THR A 236 -16.76 -2.36 0.04
C THR A 236 -15.51 -1.49 0.10
N ILE A 237 -15.08 -0.89 -1.02
CA ILE A 237 -13.91 0.01 -1.04
C ILE A 237 -14.16 1.26 -0.17
N LYS A 238 -15.35 1.86 -0.26
CA LYS A 238 -15.70 3.01 0.58
C LYS A 238 -15.64 2.65 2.06
N GLN A 239 -16.18 1.49 2.43
CA GLN A 239 -16.17 1.02 3.83
C GLN A 239 -14.75 0.87 4.36
N LYS A 240 -13.84 0.26 3.59
CA LYS A 240 -12.41 0.17 3.93
C LYS A 240 -11.77 1.56 4.11
N GLY A 241 -12.08 2.51 3.22
CA GLY A 241 -11.61 3.90 3.37
C GLY A 241 -12.10 4.56 4.66
N VAL A 242 -13.37 4.34 5.03
CA VAL A 242 -13.94 4.86 6.28
C VAL A 242 -13.28 4.20 7.49
N GLU A 243 -13.02 2.90 7.46
CA GLU A 243 -12.33 2.18 8.53
C GLU A 243 -10.92 2.72 8.78
N LEU A 244 -10.16 3.01 7.72
CA LEU A 244 -8.85 3.66 7.83
C LEU A 244 -8.95 5.05 8.44
N GLN A 245 -9.95 5.84 8.05
CA GLN A 245 -10.20 7.16 8.62
C GLN A 245 -10.57 7.09 10.11
N VAL A 246 -11.41 6.13 10.50
CA VAL A 246 -11.78 5.89 11.90
C VAL A 246 -10.58 5.40 12.71
N LEU A 247 -9.77 4.50 12.15
CA LEU A 247 -8.55 4.03 12.78
C LEU A 247 -7.59 5.18 13.04
N PHE A 248 -7.35 6.03 12.05
CA PHE A 248 -6.52 7.22 12.21
C PHE A 248 -7.03 8.12 13.35
N ALA A 249 -8.34 8.39 13.38
CA ALA A 249 -8.94 9.21 14.43
C ALA A 249 -8.78 8.58 15.83
N LYS A 250 -8.88 7.25 15.95
CA LYS A 250 -8.66 6.52 17.21
C LYS A 250 -7.20 6.61 17.67
N LEU A 251 -6.26 6.39 16.77
CA LEU A 251 -4.83 6.45 17.10
C LEU A 251 -4.42 7.86 17.50
N ASN A 252 -4.93 8.90 16.81
CA ASN A 252 -4.67 10.29 17.16
C ASN A 252 -5.34 10.78 18.46
N ALA A 253 -6.39 10.10 18.92
CA ALA A 253 -6.99 10.39 20.22
C ALA A 253 -6.24 9.72 21.39
N GLY A 254 -5.28 8.84 21.09
CA GLY A 254 -4.43 8.16 22.07
C GLY A 254 -3.20 8.99 22.50
N VAL A 255 -2.25 8.31 23.14
CA VAL A 255 -0.98 8.92 23.62
C VAL A 255 0.07 8.99 22.50
N GLU A 256 -0.06 8.17 21.46
CA GLU A 256 0.81 8.17 20.28
C GLU A 256 0.33 9.20 19.26
N ILE A 257 1.11 10.25 19.04
CA ILE A 257 0.81 11.27 18.04
C ILE A 257 1.08 10.67 16.65
N ILE A 258 0.04 10.14 16.00
CA ILE A 258 0.11 9.82 14.57
C ILE A 258 -0.13 11.10 13.80
N THR A 259 0.95 11.73 13.36
CA THR A 259 0.85 12.98 12.58
C THR A 259 0.06 12.76 11.28
N GLU A 260 -0.50 13.85 10.75
CA GLU A 260 -1.12 13.91 9.41
C GLU A 260 -0.17 13.46 8.28
N ASN A 261 1.12 13.33 8.57
CA ASN A 261 2.19 12.89 7.67
C ASN A 261 2.52 11.41 7.91
N SER A 262 1.50 10.56 7.77
CA SER A 262 1.59 9.12 7.97
C SER A 262 0.77 8.37 6.92
N PHE A 263 0.89 7.05 6.90
CA PHE A 263 0.22 6.19 5.92
C PHE A 263 -1.30 6.34 5.90
N LEU A 264 -1.96 6.29 7.07
CA LEU A 264 -3.43 6.22 7.15
C LEU A 264 -4.11 7.44 6.50
N PRO A 265 -3.71 8.70 6.79
CA PRO A 265 -4.26 9.88 6.14
C PRO A 265 -4.14 9.89 4.63
N PHE A 266 -3.03 9.41 4.09
CA PHE A 266 -2.83 9.35 2.65
C PHE A 266 -3.71 8.26 2.05
N ALA A 267 -3.69 7.05 2.63
CA ALA A 267 -4.48 5.93 2.17
C ALA A 267 -5.99 6.22 2.14
N TYR A 268 -6.58 6.72 3.23
CA TYR A 268 -8.02 7.00 3.23
C TYR A 268 -8.40 8.15 2.29
N ARG A 269 -7.52 9.15 2.05
CA ARG A 269 -7.79 10.25 1.11
C ARG A 269 -7.70 9.81 -0.34
N LEU A 270 -6.80 8.88 -0.67
CA LEU A 270 -6.75 8.26 -2.00
C LEU A 270 -8.04 7.48 -2.29
N ILE A 271 -8.61 6.83 -1.26
CA ILE A 271 -9.86 6.07 -1.40
C ILE A 271 -11.08 7.00 -1.46
N LEU A 272 -11.25 7.87 -0.46
CA LEU A 272 -12.47 8.64 -0.23
C LEU A 272 -12.48 10.01 -0.92
N GLY A 273 -11.34 10.47 -1.42
CA GLY A 273 -11.13 11.85 -1.86
C GLY A 273 -10.86 12.81 -0.69
N ARG A 274 -10.45 14.04 -1.01
CA ARG A 274 -10.27 15.10 0.00
C ARG A 274 -11.60 15.77 0.33
N LYS A 275 -11.78 16.14 1.60
CA LYS A 275 -13.00 16.82 2.10
C LYS A 275 -13.17 18.27 1.60
N THR A 276 -12.18 18.82 0.88
CA THR A 276 -12.09 20.24 0.54
C THR A 276 -12.62 20.60 -0.85
N GLY A 277 -13.13 19.64 -1.63
CA GLY A 277 -13.57 19.86 -3.00
C GLY A 277 -15.09 19.70 -3.19
N GLU A 278 -15.68 20.56 -4.02
CA GLU A 278 -17.01 20.33 -4.63
C GLU A 278 -16.96 19.24 -5.73
N GLN A 279 -15.76 18.80 -6.11
CA GLN A 279 -15.51 17.88 -7.21
C GLN A 279 -15.30 16.45 -6.70
N LEU A 280 -15.79 15.47 -7.47
CA LEU A 280 -15.51 14.06 -7.24
C LEU A 280 -13.99 13.80 -7.32
N GLU A 281 -13.46 13.02 -6.38
CA GLU A 281 -12.04 12.72 -6.26
C GLU A 281 -11.84 11.36 -5.54
N GLY A 282 -10.66 10.77 -5.73
CA GLY A 282 -10.32 9.47 -5.15
C GLY A 282 -11.00 8.32 -5.86
N ILE A 283 -10.75 7.10 -5.37
CA ILE A 283 -11.32 5.87 -5.96
C ILE A 283 -12.85 5.91 -5.91
N VAL A 284 -13.44 6.27 -4.76
CA VAL A 284 -14.89 6.34 -4.60
C VAL A 284 -15.51 7.40 -5.50
N GLY A 285 -14.92 8.60 -5.58
CA GLY A 285 -15.41 9.64 -6.49
C GLY A 285 -15.29 9.22 -7.96
N THR A 286 -14.28 8.43 -8.30
CA THR A 286 -14.12 7.87 -9.66
C THR A 286 -15.25 6.90 -9.99
N PHE A 287 -15.58 6.00 -9.07
CA PHE A 287 -16.72 5.09 -9.25
C PHE A 287 -18.05 5.83 -9.35
N ASP A 288 -18.24 6.87 -8.55
CA ASP A 288 -19.47 7.67 -8.58
C ASP A 288 -19.61 8.40 -9.94
N ALA A 289 -18.52 8.94 -10.49
CA ALA A 289 -18.53 9.57 -11.82
C ALA A 289 -18.74 8.55 -12.95
N ASP A 290 -18.07 7.39 -12.87
CA ASP A 290 -18.21 6.30 -13.84
C ASP A 290 -19.65 5.79 -13.88
N TRP A 291 -20.27 5.64 -12.71
CA TRP A 291 -21.68 5.29 -12.56
C TRP A 291 -22.58 6.30 -13.26
N ILE A 292 -22.42 7.59 -12.95
CA ILE A 292 -23.22 8.67 -13.54
C ILE A 292 -23.08 8.67 -15.06
N HIS A 293 -21.84 8.56 -15.56
CA HIS A 293 -21.57 8.50 -16.99
C HIS A 293 -22.31 7.33 -17.65
N LYS A 294 -22.16 6.12 -17.12
CA LYS A 294 -22.80 4.92 -17.68
C LYS A 294 -24.32 5.03 -17.66
N MET A 295 -24.92 5.47 -16.55
CA MET A 295 -26.37 5.66 -16.45
C MET A 295 -26.91 6.72 -17.44
N SER A 296 -26.12 7.75 -17.73
CA SER A 296 -26.53 8.79 -18.69
C SER A 296 -26.67 8.27 -20.13
N LEU A 297 -25.93 7.21 -20.51
CA LEU A 297 -25.96 6.68 -21.89
C LEU A 297 -27.37 6.25 -22.32
N PRO A 298 -28.02 5.28 -21.65
CA PRO A 298 -29.38 4.88 -22.01
C PRO A 298 -30.43 5.91 -21.59
N GLN A 299 -30.19 6.69 -20.53
CA GLN A 299 -31.13 7.73 -20.09
C GLN A 299 -31.31 8.82 -21.15
N ASN A 300 -30.22 9.35 -21.70
CA ASN A 300 -30.27 10.40 -22.71
C ASN A 300 -31.03 9.94 -23.97
N GLU A 301 -30.80 8.71 -24.43
CA GLU A 301 -31.52 8.17 -25.59
C GLU A 301 -33.01 7.93 -25.29
N LEU A 302 -33.34 7.46 -24.09
CA LEU A 302 -34.73 7.31 -23.67
C LEU A 302 -35.48 8.65 -23.65
N ASP A 303 -34.85 9.69 -23.09
CA ASP A 303 -35.42 11.03 -23.01
C ASP A 303 -35.70 11.59 -24.43
N ILE A 304 -34.74 11.46 -25.35
CA ILE A 304 -34.91 11.85 -26.77
C ILE A 304 -36.09 11.11 -27.42
N VAL A 305 -36.19 9.80 -27.22
CA VAL A 305 -37.25 8.98 -27.82
C VAL A 305 -38.63 9.38 -27.27
N LEU A 306 -38.73 9.62 -25.96
CA LEU A 306 -39.98 10.04 -25.32
C LEU A 306 -40.43 11.42 -25.78
N GLU A 307 -39.49 12.38 -25.90
CA GLU A 307 -39.79 13.71 -26.45
C GLU A 307 -40.31 13.62 -27.90
N GLY A 308 -39.68 12.80 -28.75
CA GLY A 308 -40.12 12.59 -30.12
C GLY A 308 -41.51 11.97 -30.20
N LEU A 309 -41.79 10.94 -29.39
CA LEU A 309 -43.12 10.33 -29.32
C LEU A 309 -44.19 11.31 -28.85
N PHE A 310 -43.87 12.17 -27.87
CA PHE A 310 -44.80 13.19 -27.41
C PHE A 310 -45.16 14.18 -28.53
N GLN A 311 -44.16 14.66 -29.28
CA GLN A 311 -44.38 15.55 -30.43
C GLN A 311 -45.19 14.90 -31.56
N GLU A 312 -44.93 13.62 -31.86
CA GLU A 312 -45.70 12.83 -32.83
C GLU A 312 -47.19 12.76 -32.42
N VAL A 313 -47.48 12.49 -31.15
CA VAL A 313 -48.83 12.40 -30.61
C VAL A 313 -49.54 13.75 -30.63
N THR A 314 -48.88 14.84 -30.19
CA THR A 314 -49.45 16.19 -30.22
C THR A 314 -49.80 16.61 -31.65
N SER A 315 -48.89 16.39 -32.60
CA SER A 315 -49.12 16.73 -34.01
C SER A 315 -50.28 15.92 -34.61
N ALA A 316 -50.38 14.63 -34.29
CA ALA A 316 -51.47 13.78 -34.73
C ALA A 316 -52.83 14.22 -34.15
N TYR A 317 -52.86 14.68 -32.90
CA TYR A 317 -54.07 15.21 -32.27
C TYR A 317 -54.53 16.52 -32.92
N GLU A 318 -53.60 17.45 -33.16
CA GLU A 318 -53.89 18.75 -33.80
C GLU A 318 -54.33 18.61 -35.26
N SER A 319 -53.77 17.64 -36.00
CA SER A 319 -54.14 17.39 -37.40
C SER A 319 -55.50 16.70 -37.61
N ASN A 320 -56.10 16.16 -36.53
CA ASN A 320 -57.41 15.50 -36.54
C ASN A 320 -58.55 16.38 -35.98
N GLN A 321 -58.28 17.66 -35.72
CA GLN A 321 -59.28 18.70 -35.40
C GLN A 321 -59.52 19.61 -36.61
#